data_AF-A0A927LWW1-F1
#
_entry.id   AF-A0A927LWW1-F1
#
_cell.length_a   1.000
_cell.length_b   1.000
_cell.length_c   1.000
_cell.angle_alpha   90.00
_cell.angle_beta   90.00
_cell.angle_gamma   90.00
#
_symmetry.space_group_name_H-M   'P 1'
#
loop_
_entity.id
_entity.type
_entity.pdbx_description
1 polymer ?
#
loop_
_entity_poly.entity_id
_entity_poly.type
_entity_poly.pdbx_seq_one_letter_code
_entity_poly.pdbx_strand_id
1 'polypeptide(L)'
;MLMHSAMSQSQNPVPNAAQRKLEQILNPSHPLCKDDVVWILEFIKKKVAEEDPQIADLSQPRLLQNFRYFAEIALMLIQRRNGFDQEADRLKHWISEASYGLHPLKPNGRAFKD
;
A
#
# COMPACT_ATOMS: atom_id res chain seq x y z
N MET A 1 29.22 38.56 18.97
CA MET A 1 27.74 38.56 18.94
C MET A 1 27.34 39.04 17.55
N LEU A 2 26.67 38.32 16.66
CA LEU A 2 25.71 37.22 16.80
C LEU A 2 25.91 36.23 15.62
N MET A 3 25.73 34.94 15.90
CA MET A 3 25.68 33.86 14.90
C MET A 3 24.29 33.84 14.24
N HIS A 4 24.23 33.81 12.91
CA HIS A 4 23.00 33.54 12.18
C HIS A 4 22.75 32.03 12.17
N SER A 5 22.01 31.53 13.16
CA SER A 5 21.52 30.15 13.16
C SER A 5 20.38 30.01 12.16
N ALA A 6 20.61 29.18 11.15
CA ALA A 6 19.59 28.70 10.23
C ALA A 6 18.49 27.99 11.02
N MET A 7 17.25 28.46 10.89
CA MET A 7 16.07 27.73 11.36
C MET A 7 15.80 26.57 10.40
N SER A 8 16.38 25.40 10.71
CA SER A 8 15.94 24.13 10.17
C SER A 8 14.50 23.87 10.64
N GLN A 9 13.53 24.21 9.80
CA GLN A 9 12.15 23.81 10.02
C GLN A 9 12.07 22.29 9.85
N SER A 10 11.88 21.59 10.96
CA SER A 10 11.52 20.17 11.00
C SER A 10 10.23 19.96 10.21
N GLN A 11 10.37 19.51 8.96
CA GLN A 11 9.25 19.04 8.15
C GLN A 11 8.75 17.73 8.74
N ASN A 12 7.73 17.80 9.60
CA ASN A 12 6.87 16.66 9.87
C ASN A 12 6.16 16.32 8.55
N PRO A 13 6.35 15.11 7.96
CA PRO A 13 5.67 14.80 6.71
C PRO A 13 4.20 14.54 7.02
N VAL A 14 3.34 15.49 6.64
CA VAL A 14 1.90 15.24 6.54
C VAL A 14 1.72 14.05 5.60
N PRO A 15 0.98 12.99 5.99
CA PRO A 15 0.73 11.86 5.10
C PRO A 15 0.17 12.35 3.77
N ASN A 16 0.85 12.02 2.67
CA ASN A 16 0.36 12.40 1.35
C ASN A 16 -1.03 11.78 1.12
N ALA A 17 -1.84 12.37 0.24
CA ALA A 17 -3.22 11.90 0.03
C ALA A 17 -3.33 10.41 -0.33
N ALA A 18 -2.32 9.87 -1.04
CA ALA A 18 -2.26 8.45 -1.39
C ALA A 18 -2.03 7.56 -0.16
N GLN A 19 -1.22 8.00 0.80
CA GLN A 19 -0.97 7.28 2.04
C GLN A 19 -2.25 7.16 2.88
N ARG A 20 -3.01 8.24 3.01
CA ARG A 20 -4.31 8.20 3.71
C ARG A 20 -5.31 7.27 3.02
N LYS A 21 -5.33 7.27 1.68
CA LYS A 21 -6.18 6.36 0.90
C LYS A 21 -5.76 4.90 1.08
N LEU A 22 -4.46 4.62 1.09
CA LEU A 22 -3.91 3.29 1.36
C LEU A 22 -4.29 2.81 2.78
N GLU A 23 -4.08 3.64 3.80
CA GLU A 23 -4.47 3.35 5.19
C GLU A 23 -5.97 3.08 5.31
N GLN A 24 -6.81 3.83 4.58
CA GLN A 24 -8.25 3.61 4.54
C GLN A 24 -8.60 2.25 3.94
N ILE A 25 -8.04 1.90 2.77
CA ILE A 25 -8.32 0.64 2.06
C ILE A 25 -7.92 -0.57 2.91
N LEU A 26 -6.79 -0.48 3.62
CA LEU A 26 -6.27 -1.55 4.46
C LEU A 26 -6.97 -1.66 5.82
N ASN A 27 -7.82 -0.69 6.18
CA ASN A 27 -8.53 -0.73 7.45
C ASN A 27 -9.55 -1.89 7.45
N PRO A 28 -9.50 -2.83 8.43
CA PRO A 28 -10.46 -3.92 8.55
C PRO A 28 -11.93 -3.47 8.62
N SER A 29 -12.20 -2.27 9.13
CA SER A 29 -13.56 -1.71 9.24
C SER A 29 -14.04 -0.99 7.97
N HIS A 30 -13.17 -0.71 7.00
CA HIS A 30 -13.57 -0.02 5.76
C HIS A 30 -14.14 -1.01 4.73
N PRO A 31 -15.39 -0.88 4.26
CA PRO A 31 -15.92 -1.74 3.21
C PRO A 31 -15.24 -1.44 1.87
N LEU A 32 -14.72 -2.46 1.20
CA LEU A 32 -14.07 -2.30 -0.09
C LEU A 32 -15.09 -2.16 -1.21
N CYS A 33 -14.92 -1.14 -2.05
CA CYS A 33 -15.64 -1.04 -3.32
C CYS A 33 -14.71 -1.34 -4.51
N LYS A 34 -15.28 -1.53 -5.70
CA LYS A 34 -14.50 -1.76 -6.93
C LYS A 34 -13.44 -0.69 -7.18
N ASP A 35 -13.78 0.58 -6.94
CA ASP A 35 -12.86 1.69 -7.18
C ASP A 35 -11.66 1.66 -6.23
N ASP A 36 -11.85 1.22 -4.98
CA ASP A 36 -10.74 1.00 -4.04
C ASP A 36 -9.78 -0.07 -4.56
N VAL A 37 -10.32 -1.15 -5.13
CA VAL A 37 -9.52 -2.25 -5.69
C VAL A 37 -8.75 -1.80 -6.94
N VAL A 38 -9.39 -1.06 -7.83
CA VAL A 38 -8.71 -0.51 -9.01
C VAL A 38 -7.62 0.48 -8.59
N TRP A 39 -7.93 1.37 -7.64
CA TRP A 39 -7.00 2.36 -7.15
C TRP A 39 -5.74 1.71 -6.55
N ILE A 40 -5.89 0.66 -5.74
CA ILE A 40 -4.72 0.02 -5.12
C ILE A 40 -3.85 -0.72 -6.14
N LEU A 41 -4.44 -1.35 -7.16
CA LEU A 41 -3.67 -1.95 -8.25
C LEU A 41 -2.91 -0.90 -9.06
N GLU A 42 -3.52 0.24 -9.35
CA GLU A 42 -2.85 1.35 -10.01
C GLU A 42 -1.70 1.91 -9.17
N PHE A 43 -1.93 2.04 -7.86
CA PHE A 43 -0.92 2.50 -6.91
C PHE A 43 0.29 1.54 -6.86
N ILE A 44 0.06 0.22 -6.69
CA ILE A 44 1.14 -0.78 -6.68
C ILE A 44 1.91 -0.74 -8.00
N LYS A 45 1.22 -0.75 -9.14
CA LYS A 45 1.85 -0.70 -10.46
C LYS A 45 2.72 0.55 -10.62
N LYS A 46 2.22 1.71 -10.19
CA LYS A 46 2.97 2.96 -10.22
C LYS A 46 4.23 2.87 -9.37
N LYS A 47 4.15 2.35 -8.15
CA LYS A 47 5.29 2.20 -7.25
C LYS A 47 6.36 1.25 -7.78
N VAL A 48 5.95 0.16 -8.43
CA VAL A 48 6.88 -0.73 -9.13
C VAL A 48 7.57 -0.01 -10.29
N ALA A 49 6.81 0.73 -11.11
CA ALA A 49 7.36 1.47 -12.24
C ALA A 49 8.29 2.63 -11.84
N GLU A 50 8.09 3.20 -10.66
CA GLU A 50 8.95 4.23 -10.06
C GLU A 50 10.18 3.64 -9.35
N GLU A 51 10.34 2.32 -9.33
CA GLU A 51 11.41 1.62 -8.61
C GLU A 51 11.45 2.06 -7.12
N ASP A 52 10.29 2.17 -6.48
CA ASP A 52 10.20 2.60 -5.08
C ASP A 52 11.16 1.76 -4.21
N PRO A 53 12.05 2.39 -3.42
CA PRO A 53 13.06 1.65 -2.65
C PRO A 53 12.46 0.59 -1.74
N GLN A 54 11.25 0.82 -1.19
CA GLN A 54 10.60 -0.16 -0.32
C GLN A 54 10.12 -1.42 -1.06
N ILE A 55 9.95 -1.33 -2.39
CA ILE A 55 9.71 -2.49 -3.25
C ILE A 55 11.04 -3.07 -3.72
N ALA A 56 11.96 -2.22 -4.19
CA ALA A 56 13.23 -2.66 -4.79
C ALA A 56 14.11 -3.45 -3.81
N ASP A 57 14.05 -3.12 -2.52
CA ASP A 57 14.81 -3.79 -1.46
C ASP A 57 14.18 -5.12 -0.99
N LEU A 58 12.98 -5.48 -1.49
CA LEU A 58 12.35 -6.75 -1.14
C LEU A 58 13.10 -7.94 -1.75
N SER A 59 13.09 -9.06 -1.02
CA SER A 59 13.63 -10.30 -1.55
C SER A 59 12.82 -10.79 -2.76
N GLN A 60 13.49 -11.47 -3.69
CA GLN A 60 12.83 -12.02 -4.90
C GLN A 60 11.62 -12.91 -4.57
N PRO A 61 11.65 -13.82 -3.57
CA PRO A 61 10.45 -14.59 -3.19
C PRO A 61 9.28 -13.71 -2.75
N ARG A 62 9.54 -12.60 -2.04
CA ARG A 62 8.50 -11.66 -1.63
C ARG A 62 7.92 -10.90 -2.82
N LEU A 63 8.75 -10.48 -3.78
CA LEU A 63 8.28 -9.84 -5.01
C LEU A 63 7.36 -10.77 -5.83
N LEU A 64 7.71 -12.06 -5.95
CA LEU A 64 6.85 -13.05 -6.60
C LEU A 64 5.53 -13.23 -5.86
N GLN A 65 5.54 -13.21 -4.53
CA GLN A 65 4.33 -13.26 -3.71
C GLN A 65 3.44 -12.03 -3.94
N ASN A 66 4.01 -10.83 -3.90
CA ASN A 66 3.28 -9.57 -4.19
C ASN A 66 2.63 -9.64 -5.58
N PHE A 67 3.41 -10.05 -6.59
CA PHE A 67 2.92 -10.18 -7.97
C PHE A 67 1.78 -11.21 -8.09
N ARG A 68 1.90 -12.36 -7.42
CA ARG A 68 0.84 -13.38 -7.43
C ARG A 68 -0.49 -12.80 -6.94
N TYR A 69 -0.49 -12.14 -5.80
CA TYR A 69 -1.72 -11.56 -5.25
C TYR A 69 -2.24 -10.39 -6.10
N PHE A 70 -1.35 -9.55 -6.62
CA PHE A 70 -1.72 -8.52 -7.59
C PHE A 70 -2.46 -9.11 -8.80
N ALA A 71 -1.94 -10.20 -9.36
CA ALA A 71 -2.55 -10.89 -10.50
C ALA A 71 -3.88 -11.57 -10.14
N GLU A 72 -3.98 -12.19 -8.96
CA GLU A 72 -5.24 -12.79 -8.49
C GLU A 72 -6.37 -11.75 -8.38
N ILE A 73 -6.10 -10.59 -7.79
CA ILE A 73 -7.05 -9.49 -7.68
C ILE A 73 -7.44 -8.96 -9.07
N ALA A 74 -6.47 -8.78 -9.96
CA ALA A 74 -6.72 -8.31 -11.32
C ALA A 74 -7.60 -9.29 -12.12
N LEU A 75 -7.32 -10.60 -12.02
CA LEU A 75 -8.13 -11.63 -12.68
C LEU A 75 -9.54 -11.70 -12.11
N MET A 76 -9.71 -11.52 -10.79
CA MET A 76 -11.02 -11.44 -10.15
C MET A 76 -11.86 -10.28 -10.72
N LEU A 77 -11.25 -9.10 -10.91
CA LEU A 77 -11.90 -7.94 -11.55
C LEU A 77 -12.32 -8.23 -13.00
N ILE A 78 -11.44 -8.86 -13.77
CA ILE A 78 -11.69 -9.18 -15.20
C ILE A 78 -12.83 -10.19 -15.32
N GLN A 79 -12.83 -11.23 -14.48
CA GLN A 79 -13.81 -12.32 -14.53
C GLN A 79 -15.21 -11.89 -14.04
N ARG A 80 -15.40 -10.65 -13.57
CA ARG A 80 -16.66 -10.11 -13.04
C ARG A 80 -17.38 -11.07 -12.10
N ARG A 81 -16.63 -11.78 -11.25
CA ARG A 81 -17.25 -12.58 -10.19
C ARG A 81 -17.97 -11.61 -9.28
N ASN A 82 -19.30 -11.71 -9.19
CA ASN A 82 -20.16 -10.91 -8.30
C ASN A 82 -19.92 -11.25 -6.81
N GLY A 83 -18.73 -11.75 -6.45
CA GLY A 83 -18.36 -12.29 -5.14
C GLY A 83 -17.61 -11.31 -4.25
N PHE A 84 -17.59 -10.01 -4.57
CA PHE A 84 -16.93 -8.99 -3.74
C PHE A 84 -17.40 -9.04 -2.28
N ASP A 85 -18.67 -9.37 -2.06
CA ASP A 85 -19.26 -9.46 -0.71
C ASP A 85 -18.96 -10.80 -0.01
N GLN A 86 -18.81 -11.91 -0.74
CA GLN A 86 -18.50 -13.22 -0.16
C GLN A 86 -17.00 -13.44 0.08
N GLU A 87 -16.14 -12.70 -0.62
CA GLU A 87 -14.69 -12.80 -0.52
C GLU A 87 -14.05 -11.53 0.05
N ALA A 88 -14.81 -10.62 0.68
CA ALA A 88 -14.31 -9.33 1.15
C ALA A 88 -13.09 -9.44 2.08
N ASP A 89 -13.12 -10.34 3.07
CA ASP A 89 -12.01 -10.57 3.99
C ASP A 89 -10.78 -11.16 3.28
N ARG A 90 -11.03 -12.08 2.34
CA ARG A 90 -9.99 -12.68 1.50
C ARG A 90 -9.34 -11.64 0.60
N LEU A 91 -10.15 -10.75 0.02
CA LEU A 91 -9.70 -9.65 -0.82
C LEU A 91 -8.84 -8.66 -0.03
N LYS A 92 -9.22 -8.33 1.21
CA LYS A 92 -8.38 -7.51 2.10
C LYS A 92 -7.02 -8.16 2.35
N HIS A 93 -7.00 -9.46 2.63
CA HIS A 93 -5.74 -10.18 2.80
C HIS A 93 -4.90 -10.14 1.51
N TRP A 94 -5.50 -10.40 0.35
CA TRP A 94 -4.80 -10.31 -0.93
C TRP A 94 -4.23 -8.93 -1.21
N ILE A 95 -5.01 -7.88 -0.94
CA ILE A 95 -4.56 -6.49 -1.09
C ILE A 95 -3.35 -6.22 -0.19
N SER A 96 -3.42 -6.61 1.08
CA SER A 96 -2.32 -6.46 2.03
C SER A 96 -1.04 -7.16 1.55
N GLU A 97 -1.18 -8.37 1.02
CA GLU A 97 -0.04 -9.12 0.48
C GLU A 97 0.51 -8.50 -0.82
N ALA A 98 -0.35 -8.02 -1.71
CA ALA A 98 0.06 -7.37 -2.95
C ALA A 98 0.77 -6.02 -2.68
N SER A 99 0.35 -5.29 -1.65
CA SER A 99 0.93 -4.00 -1.26
C SER A 99 2.05 -4.11 -0.22
N TYR A 100 2.51 -5.31 0.12
CA TYR A 100 3.56 -5.48 1.13
C TYR A 100 4.81 -4.67 0.75
N GLY A 101 5.37 -3.96 1.73
CA GLY A 101 6.48 -3.02 1.52
C GLY A 101 6.02 -1.59 1.28
N LEU A 102 4.78 -1.34 0.83
CA LEU A 102 4.28 0.01 0.56
C LEU A 102 3.53 0.65 1.73
N HIS A 103 3.47 -0.02 2.87
CA HIS A 103 2.86 0.53 4.06
C HIS A 103 3.70 1.69 4.59
N PRO A 104 3.07 2.80 5.00
CA PRO A 104 3.82 3.85 5.63
C PRO A 104 4.47 3.31 6.91
N LEU A 105 5.80 3.35 6.92
CA LEU A 105 6.56 3.24 8.16
C LEU A 105 6.04 4.37 9.07
N LYS A 106 5.60 4.02 10.28
CA LYS A 106 5.45 5.03 11.32
C LYS A 106 6.77 5.82 11.40
N PRO A 107 6.73 7.14 11.64
CA PRO A 107 7.95 7.93 11.88
C PRO A 107 8.83 7.38 13.02
N ASN A 108 8.33 6.42 13.81
CA ASN A 108 9.03 5.76 14.92
C ASN A 108 9.31 4.26 14.69
N GLY A 109 9.58 3.81 13.46
CA GLY A 109 10.35 2.58 13.20
C GLY A 109 9.79 1.26 13.75
N ARG A 110 8.51 1.19 14.13
CA ARG A 110 7.86 -0.07 14.52
C ARG A 110 6.95 -0.53 13.39
N ALA A 111 7.46 -1.47 12.61
CA ALA A 111 6.69 -2.30 11.71
C ALA A 111 5.55 -2.99 12.49
N PHE A 112 4.43 -3.25 11.80
CA PHE A 112 3.39 -4.14 12.30
C PHE A 112 4.06 -5.49 12.63
N LYS A 113 4.10 -5.82 13.92
CA LYS A 113 4.27 -7.19 14.37
C LYS A 113 2.88 -7.78 14.47
N ASP A 114 2.66 -8.86 13.74
CA ASP A 114 1.63 -9.85 14.06
C ASP A 114 1.85 -10.41 15.47
#